data_AF-D0Z5G0-F1
#
_entry.id   AF-D0Z5G0-F1
#
_cell.length_a   1.000
_cell.length_b   1.000
_cell.length_c   1.000
_cell.angle_alpha   90.00
_cell.angle_beta   90.00
_cell.angle_gamma   90.00
#
_symmetry.space_group_name_H-M   'P 1'
#
loop_
_entity.id
_entity.type
_entity.pdbx_description
1 polymer ?
#
loop_
_entity_poly.entity_id
_entity_poly.type
_entity_poly.pdbx_seq_one_letter_code
_entity_poly.pdbx_strand_id
1 'polypeptide(L)'
;MNNTMIKGLCIALSVATAALSATLTTKFMFSIGEDMGSPQLMASLGLLLDLAKCATPLFIIFLWSQKMRLASMLALVLSITLSAVSFSASVVALESGVTASQQNSVSYQHIETQINDYRDQIVDLRQLAQRQQDAKQITKSQKTLSQIPALLAHVDKLSTQQSQLSSGDSVVSKYGMIISYITAAALELLSWMFVCVSFALKKAKHTQAQSGTVVHTHENLSVQPIDLKTEHTQTQSHLFTEVTHSCKLECANDACFSTDCESCIIGCEHSQSTKCDTQLYFDIRDAILAKEITPSIRGVSSKFKGVSRGLINHVLTDLYQTGILKNFRNGYAFA
;
A
#
# COMPACT_ATOMS: atom_id res chain seq x y z
N MET A 1 -8.05 17.70 35.38
CA MET A 1 -8.54 17.47 34.00
C MET A 1 -9.69 16.46 34.09
N ASN A 2 -10.89 16.82 33.62
CA ASN A 2 -12.11 16.05 33.89
C ASN A 2 -12.06 14.67 33.18
N ASN A 3 -12.39 13.58 33.88
CA ASN A 3 -12.22 12.20 33.38
C ASN A 3 -13.05 11.93 32.09
N THR A 4 -14.11 12.70 31.89
CA THR A 4 -14.93 12.72 30.66
C THR A 4 -14.22 13.38 29.47
N MET A 5 -13.46 14.46 29.69
CA MET A 5 -12.68 15.10 28.62
C MET A 5 -11.52 14.23 28.14
N ILE A 6 -10.83 13.55 29.06
CA ILE A 6 -9.75 12.62 28.73
C ILE A 6 -10.29 11.46 27.87
N LYS A 7 -11.44 10.89 28.24
CA LYS A 7 -12.11 9.83 27.45
C LYS A 7 -12.48 10.31 26.05
N GLY A 8 -13.05 11.52 25.94
CA GLY A 8 -13.39 12.12 24.64
C GLY A 8 -12.16 12.30 23.74
N LEU A 9 -11.08 12.84 24.30
CA LEU A 9 -9.82 13.04 23.58
C LEU A 9 -9.20 11.72 23.11
N CYS A 10 -9.17 10.69 23.96
CA CYS A 10 -8.65 9.37 23.57
C CYS A 10 -9.47 8.74 22.44
N ILE A 11 -10.80 8.85 22.49
CA ILE A 11 -11.67 8.33 21.41
C ILE A 11 -11.41 9.10 20.12
N ALA A 12 -11.37 10.43 20.17
CA ALA A 12 -11.12 11.25 18.98
C ALA A 12 -9.75 10.93 18.34
N LEU A 13 -8.69 10.85 19.14
CA LEU A 13 -7.34 10.50 18.67
C LEU A 13 -7.31 9.10 18.06
N SER A 14 -8.02 8.13 18.65
CA SER A 14 -8.07 6.77 18.12
C SER A 14 -8.80 6.66 16.79
N VAL A 15 -9.91 7.37 16.62
CA VAL A 15 -10.66 7.41 15.36
C VAL A 15 -9.81 8.08 14.28
N ALA A 16 -9.13 9.18 14.60
CA ALA A 16 -8.22 9.85 13.69
C ALA A 16 -7.05 8.95 13.27
N THR A 17 -6.46 8.22 14.23
CA THR A 17 -5.37 7.27 13.96
C THR A 17 -5.83 6.12 13.06
N ALA A 18 -7.01 5.54 13.34
CA ALA A 18 -7.58 4.48 12.51
C ALA A 18 -7.89 4.97 11.08
N ALA A 19 -8.45 6.18 10.94
CA ALA A 19 -8.70 6.77 9.62
C ALA A 19 -7.40 7.02 8.84
N LEU A 20 -6.34 7.47 9.51
CA LEU A 20 -5.02 7.64 8.90
C LEU A 20 -4.40 6.30 8.48
N SER A 21 -4.44 5.28 9.34
CA SER A 21 -3.99 3.91 9.03
C SER A 21 -4.72 3.34 7.80
N ALA A 22 -6.04 3.45 7.78
CA ALA A 22 -6.88 2.99 6.68
C ALA A 22 -6.54 3.72 5.37
N THR A 23 -6.35 5.04 5.44
CA THR A 23 -6.02 5.86 4.28
C THR A 23 -4.66 5.48 3.69
N LEU A 24 -3.63 5.32 4.54
CA LEU A 24 -2.28 4.93 4.10
C LEU A 24 -2.27 3.52 3.50
N THR A 25 -2.92 2.56 4.16
CA THR A 25 -3.02 1.18 3.66
C THR A 25 -3.77 1.10 2.34
N THR A 26 -4.87 1.85 2.21
CA THR A 26 -5.65 1.92 0.96
C THR A 26 -4.84 2.55 -0.17
N LYS A 27 -4.09 3.61 0.10
CA LYS A 27 -3.22 4.26 -0.89
C LYS A 27 -2.13 3.33 -1.40
N PHE A 28 -1.48 2.60 -0.49
CA PHE A 28 -0.47 1.61 -0.86
C PHE A 28 -1.06 0.48 -1.71
N MET A 29 -2.17 -0.11 -1.27
CA MET A 29 -2.80 -1.21 -2.01
C MET A 29 -3.36 -0.74 -3.35
N PHE A 30 -3.87 0.49 -3.44
CA PHE A 30 -4.26 1.07 -4.72
C PHE A 30 -3.09 1.14 -5.71
N SER A 31 -1.91 1.58 -5.24
CA SER A 31 -0.70 1.65 -6.06
C SER A 31 -0.28 0.27 -6.57
N ILE A 32 -0.27 -0.75 -5.70
CA ILE A 32 -0.01 -2.14 -6.13
C ILE A 32 -1.06 -2.60 -7.15
N GLY A 33 -2.32 -2.29 -6.91
CA GLY A 33 -3.41 -2.68 -7.79
C GLY A 33 -3.35 -1.98 -9.16
N GLU A 34 -2.72 -0.81 -9.27
CA GLU A 34 -2.47 -0.12 -10.53
C GLU A 34 -1.52 -0.96 -11.40
N ASP A 35 -0.42 -1.44 -10.81
CA ASP A 35 0.56 -2.33 -11.47
C ASP A 35 -0.07 -3.68 -11.85
N MET A 36 -0.96 -4.21 -11.01
CA MET A 36 -1.67 -5.47 -11.27
C MET A 36 -2.89 -5.32 -12.20
N GLY A 37 -3.26 -4.09 -12.58
CA GLY A 37 -4.38 -3.79 -13.49
C GLY A 37 -5.77 -3.78 -12.85
N SER A 38 -5.88 -3.86 -11.52
CA SER A 38 -7.13 -3.79 -10.75
C SER A 38 -7.01 -2.93 -9.47
N PRO A 39 -6.80 -1.60 -9.61
CA PRO A 39 -6.53 -0.71 -8.46
C PRO A 39 -7.67 -0.62 -7.45
N GLN A 40 -8.92 -0.67 -7.92
CA GLN A 40 -10.11 -0.56 -7.05
C GLN A 40 -10.31 -1.79 -6.16
N LEU A 41 -10.06 -3.00 -6.68
CA LEU A 41 -10.18 -4.24 -5.91
C LEU A 41 -9.12 -4.32 -4.83
N MET A 42 -7.92 -3.84 -5.14
CA MET A 42 -6.82 -3.90 -4.18
C MET A 42 -6.97 -2.83 -3.10
N ALA A 43 -7.45 -1.64 -3.45
CA ALA A 43 -7.83 -0.61 -2.47
C ALA A 43 -8.94 -1.09 -1.51
N SER A 44 -9.98 -1.74 -2.03
CA SER A 44 -11.06 -2.27 -1.17
C SER A 44 -10.60 -3.40 -0.27
N LEU A 45 -9.71 -4.27 -0.76
CA LEU A 45 -9.05 -5.29 0.05
C LEU A 45 -8.19 -4.67 1.16
N GLY A 46 -7.42 -3.62 0.86
CA GLY A 46 -6.65 -2.87 1.86
C GLY A 46 -7.54 -2.27 2.96
N LEU A 47 -8.67 -1.66 2.59
CA LEU A 47 -9.64 -1.14 3.55
C LEU A 47 -10.24 -2.24 4.42
N LEU A 48 -10.63 -3.37 3.82
CA LEU A 48 -11.19 -4.53 4.53
C LEU A 48 -10.19 -5.11 5.53
N LEU A 49 -8.90 -5.21 5.14
CA LEU A 49 -7.85 -5.73 6.02
C LEU A 49 -7.59 -4.78 7.20
N ASP A 50 -7.61 -3.47 7.00
CA ASP A 50 -7.43 -2.49 8.08
C ASP A 50 -8.64 -2.45 9.04
N LEU A 51 -9.87 -2.59 8.51
CA LEU A 51 -11.08 -2.79 9.32
C LEU A 51 -11.05 -4.10 10.10
N ALA A 52 -10.63 -5.20 9.45
CA ALA A 52 -10.48 -6.49 10.09
C ALA A 52 -9.47 -6.41 11.23
N LYS A 53 -8.30 -5.80 11.01
CA LYS A 53 -7.27 -5.53 12.02
C LYS A 53 -7.85 -4.81 13.24
N CYS A 54 -8.65 -3.76 13.03
CA CYS A 54 -9.32 -3.03 14.11
C CYS A 54 -10.33 -3.88 14.90
N ALA A 55 -10.99 -4.83 14.24
CA ALA A 55 -12.01 -5.70 14.85
C ALA A 55 -11.44 -6.96 15.52
N THR A 56 -10.31 -7.51 15.02
CA THR A 56 -9.68 -8.76 15.50
C THR A 56 -9.54 -8.83 17.02
N PRO A 57 -9.07 -7.79 17.71
CA PRO A 57 -8.79 -7.94 19.13
C PRO A 57 -10.03 -7.84 20.03
N LEU A 58 -11.14 -7.26 19.55
CA LEU A 58 -12.44 -7.46 20.21
C LEU A 58 -12.87 -8.93 20.13
N PHE A 59 -12.59 -9.57 18.99
CA PHE A 59 -12.87 -10.99 18.77
C PHE A 59 -11.99 -11.91 19.63
N ILE A 60 -10.69 -11.60 19.78
CA ILE A 60 -9.75 -12.34 20.65
C ILE A 60 -10.27 -12.38 22.08
N ILE A 61 -10.70 -11.23 22.62
CA ILE A 61 -11.20 -11.10 23.99
C ILE A 61 -12.53 -11.84 24.17
N PHE A 62 -13.42 -11.75 23.18
CA PHE A 62 -14.70 -12.46 23.19
C PHE A 62 -14.50 -13.98 23.20
N LEU A 63 -13.65 -14.51 22.31
CA LEU A 63 -13.31 -15.93 22.25
C LEU A 63 -12.63 -16.43 23.53
N TRP A 64 -11.77 -15.59 24.13
CA TRP A 64 -11.15 -15.89 25.41
C TRP A 64 -12.18 -16.01 26.53
N SER A 65 -13.20 -15.14 26.54
CA SER A 65 -14.30 -15.20 27.50
C SER A 65 -15.18 -16.45 27.33
N GLN A 66 -15.28 -16.99 26.13
CA GLN A 66 -16.01 -18.25 25.85
C GLN A 66 -15.15 -19.52 26.10
N LYS A 67 -13.97 -19.38 26.72
CA LYS A 67 -13.00 -20.46 26.97
C LYS A 67 -12.47 -21.17 25.71
N MET A 68 -12.70 -20.61 24.51
CA MET A 68 -12.19 -21.12 23.24
C MET A 68 -10.73 -20.68 23.01
N ARG A 69 -9.80 -21.24 23.80
CA ARG A 69 -8.39 -20.81 23.81
C ARG A 69 -7.68 -20.99 22.47
N LEU A 70 -7.99 -22.06 21.73
CA LEU A 70 -7.33 -22.37 20.45
C LEU A 70 -7.72 -21.34 19.37
N ALA A 71 -9.01 -21.02 19.26
CA ALA A 71 -9.51 -19.98 18.36
C ALA A 71 -8.96 -18.59 18.73
N SER A 72 -8.82 -18.31 20.03
CA SER A 72 -8.22 -17.05 20.52
C SER A 72 -6.73 -16.93 20.13
N MET A 73 -5.97 -18.02 20.21
CA MET A 73 -4.56 -18.04 19.78
C MET A 73 -4.43 -17.83 18.26
N LEU A 74 -5.28 -18.47 17.45
CA LEU A 74 -5.30 -18.25 16.00
C LEU A 74 -5.66 -16.81 15.64
N ALA A 75 -6.66 -16.22 16.30
CA ALA A 75 -7.04 -14.83 16.10
C ALA A 75 -5.92 -13.85 16.52
N LEU A 76 -5.14 -14.19 17.54
CA LEU A 76 -3.98 -13.42 17.97
C LEU A 76 -2.84 -13.46 16.93
N VAL A 77 -2.53 -14.65 16.40
CA VAL A 77 -1.55 -14.78 15.31
C VAL A 77 -2.01 -13.99 14.09
N LEU A 78 -3.29 -14.11 13.70
CA LEU A 78 -3.86 -13.34 12.59
C LEU A 78 -3.72 -11.83 12.81
N SER A 79 -4.04 -11.35 14.02
CA SER A 79 -3.90 -9.92 14.37
C SER A 79 -2.46 -9.41 14.25
N ILE A 80 -1.47 -10.22 14.68
CA ILE A 80 -0.05 -9.88 14.54
C ILE A 80 0.34 -9.83 13.05
N THR A 81 -0.08 -10.80 12.25
CA THR A 81 0.23 -10.82 10.82
C THR A 81 -0.38 -9.63 10.08
N LEU A 82 -1.64 -9.27 10.37
CA LEU A 82 -2.29 -8.10 9.79
C LEU A 82 -1.60 -6.79 10.21
N SER A 83 -1.13 -6.70 11.46
CA SER A 83 -0.36 -5.55 11.95
C SER A 83 1.01 -5.44 11.25
N ALA A 84 1.69 -6.56 10.98
CA ALA A 84 2.95 -6.54 10.24
C ALA A 84 2.79 -6.11 8.77
N VAL A 85 1.73 -6.59 8.10
CA VAL A 85 1.40 -6.17 6.73
C VAL A 85 1.03 -4.68 6.69
N SER A 86 0.23 -4.21 7.64
CA SER A 86 -0.18 -2.81 7.75
C SER A 86 0.99 -1.87 8.09
N PHE A 87 1.93 -2.29 8.93
CA PHE A 87 3.18 -1.58 9.20
C PHE A 87 3.99 -1.42 7.92
N SER A 88 4.19 -2.51 7.18
CA SER A 88 4.96 -2.51 5.93
C SER A 88 4.32 -1.59 4.89
N ALA A 89 2.99 -1.67 4.75
CA ALA A 89 2.23 -0.79 3.86
C ALA A 89 2.36 0.69 4.25
N SER A 90 2.32 0.99 5.55
CA SER A 90 2.47 2.35 6.08
C SER A 90 3.86 2.91 5.81
N VAL A 91 4.92 2.11 6.01
CA VAL A 91 6.30 2.50 5.71
C VAL A 91 6.46 2.84 4.24
N VAL A 92 5.99 1.97 3.34
CA VAL A 92 6.13 2.21 1.90
C VAL A 92 5.31 3.41 1.46
N ALA A 93 4.07 3.56 1.91
CA ALA A 93 3.25 4.73 1.59
C ALA A 93 3.90 6.05 2.06
N LEU A 94 4.49 6.04 3.26
CA LEU A 94 5.17 7.20 3.82
C LEU A 94 6.50 7.48 3.09
N GLU A 95 7.26 6.45 2.71
CA GLU A 95 8.49 6.59 1.91
C GLU A 95 8.19 7.18 0.52
N SER A 96 7.16 6.69 -0.16
CA SER A 96 6.69 7.27 -1.42
C SER A 96 6.22 8.73 -1.24
N GLY A 97 5.56 9.04 -0.12
CA GLY A 97 5.17 10.41 0.21
C GLY A 97 6.37 11.34 0.46
N VAL A 98 7.40 10.84 1.15
CA VAL A 98 8.66 11.54 1.43
C VAL A 98 9.42 11.83 0.14
N THR A 99 9.56 10.83 -0.74
CA THR A 99 10.28 11.00 -2.02
C THR A 99 9.53 11.94 -2.96
N ALA A 100 8.20 11.84 -3.04
CA ALA A 100 7.39 12.79 -3.81
C ALA A 100 7.50 14.22 -3.25
N SER A 101 7.49 14.39 -1.93
CA SER A 101 7.68 15.70 -1.29
C SER A 101 9.08 16.26 -1.55
N GLN A 102 10.09 15.41 -1.69
CA GLN A 102 11.46 15.81 -1.99
C GLN A 102 11.62 16.27 -3.45
N GLN A 103 11.03 15.54 -4.40
CA GLN A 103 11.01 15.91 -5.82
C GLN A 103 10.22 17.19 -6.07
N ASN A 104 9.16 17.43 -5.30
CA ASN A 104 8.38 18.67 -5.35
C ASN A 104 9.01 19.84 -4.58
N SER A 105 10.22 19.69 -4.04
CA SER A 105 10.90 20.82 -3.41
C SER A 105 11.25 21.89 -4.45
N VAL A 106 11.11 23.16 -4.06
CA VAL A 106 11.34 24.32 -4.95
C VAL A 106 12.75 24.32 -5.54
N SER A 107 13.75 23.91 -4.76
CA SER A 107 15.14 23.80 -5.22
C SER A 107 15.32 22.70 -6.27
N TYR A 108 14.69 21.53 -6.07
CA TYR A 108 14.72 20.44 -7.04
C TYR A 108 14.02 20.83 -8.34
N GLN A 109 12.81 21.40 -8.26
CA GLN A 109 12.04 21.86 -9.42
C GLN A 109 12.76 22.98 -10.18
N HIS A 110 13.42 23.89 -9.47
CA HIS A 110 14.19 24.96 -10.11
C HIS A 110 15.36 24.42 -10.94
N ILE A 111 16.11 23.46 -10.39
CA ILE A 111 17.23 22.84 -11.10
C ILE A 111 16.74 21.94 -12.24
N GLU A 112 15.68 21.18 -12.04
CA GLU A 112 15.01 20.40 -13.11
C GLU A 112 14.62 21.31 -14.29
N THR A 113 14.04 22.48 -13.99
CA THR A 113 13.66 23.47 -14.99
C THR A 113 14.88 24.02 -15.73
N GLN A 114 15.95 24.38 -15.01
CA GLN A 114 17.19 24.85 -15.63
C GLN A 114 17.83 23.79 -16.53
N ILE A 115 17.84 22.52 -16.10
CA ILE A 115 18.34 21.40 -16.89
C ILE A 115 17.55 21.26 -18.19
N ASN A 116 16.21 21.36 -18.13
CA ASN A 116 15.36 21.27 -19.30
C ASN A 116 15.58 22.45 -20.26
N ASP A 117 15.66 23.68 -19.75
CA ASP A 117 15.98 24.87 -20.57
C ASP A 117 17.32 24.71 -21.31
N TYR A 118 18.37 24.22 -20.65
CA TYR A 118 19.67 23.98 -21.30
C TYR A 118 19.62 22.83 -22.31
N ARG A 119 18.81 21.79 -22.06
CA ARG A 119 18.60 20.70 -23.03
C ARG A 119 17.88 21.21 -24.28
N ASP A 120 16.87 22.06 -24.13
CA ASP A 120 16.16 22.68 -25.24
C ASP A 120 17.10 23.57 -26.06
N GLN A 121 17.95 24.37 -25.40
CA GLN A 121 18.98 25.16 -26.08
C GLN A 121 19.98 24.29 -26.87
N ILE A 122 20.35 23.11 -26.36
CA ILE A 122 21.21 22.17 -27.10
C ILE A 122 20.48 21.63 -28.35
N VAL A 123 19.19 21.31 -28.25
CA VAL A 123 18.37 20.86 -29.39
C VAL A 123 18.29 21.97 -30.44
N ASP A 124 18.04 23.21 -30.03
CA ASP A 124 17.98 24.37 -30.90
C ASP A 124 19.32 24.64 -31.60
N LEU A 125 20.43 24.57 -30.87
CA LEU A 125 21.77 24.73 -31.46
C LEU A 125 22.11 23.61 -32.45
N ARG A 126 21.68 22.36 -32.19
CA ARG A 126 21.83 21.25 -33.13
C ARG A 126 20.99 21.46 -34.37
N GLN A 127 19.74 21.89 -34.21
CA GLN A 127 18.85 22.17 -35.34
C GLN A 127 19.38 23.33 -36.18
N LEU A 128 19.92 24.38 -35.54
CA LEU A 128 20.55 25.50 -36.21
C LEU A 128 21.82 25.06 -36.96
N ALA A 129 22.66 24.23 -36.35
CA ALA A 129 23.84 23.68 -37.00
C ALA A 129 23.48 22.83 -38.22
N GLN A 130 22.41 22.05 -38.15
CA GLN A 130 21.90 21.24 -39.26
C GLN A 130 21.41 22.12 -40.42
N ARG A 131 20.60 23.15 -40.14
CA ARG A 131 20.18 24.13 -41.15
C ARG A 131 21.37 24.86 -41.80
N GLN A 132 22.41 25.17 -41.04
CA GLN A 132 23.63 25.80 -41.55
C GLN A 132 24.44 24.83 -42.44
N GLN A 133 24.44 23.54 -42.10
CA GLN A 133 25.08 22.49 -42.90
C GLN A 133 24.35 22.27 -44.23
N ASP A 134 23.02 22.26 -44.21
CA ASP A 134 22.16 22.19 -45.40
C ASP A 134 22.36 23.41 -46.32
N ALA A 135 22.63 24.58 -45.74
CA ALA A 135 22.98 25.81 -46.46
C ALA A 135 24.47 25.89 -46.89
N LYS A 136 25.25 24.81 -46.79
CA LYS A 136 26.69 24.71 -47.11
C LYS A 136 27.60 25.65 -46.29
N GLN A 137 27.16 26.15 -45.13
CA GLN A 137 27.93 27.02 -44.25
C GLN A 137 28.71 26.21 -43.19
N ILE A 138 29.58 25.30 -43.65
CA ILE A 138 30.25 24.29 -42.81
C ILE A 138 31.08 24.90 -41.67
N THR A 139 31.78 26.02 -41.91
CA THR A 139 32.57 26.68 -40.86
C THR A 139 31.70 27.29 -39.75
N LYS A 140 30.50 27.77 -40.09
CA LYS A 140 29.55 28.31 -39.11
C LYS A 140 28.86 27.21 -38.32
N SER A 141 28.46 26.11 -38.97
CA SER A 141 27.88 24.97 -38.26
C SER A 141 28.89 24.35 -37.27
N GLN A 142 30.16 24.26 -37.65
CA GLN A 142 31.22 23.75 -36.77
C GLN A 142 31.46 24.66 -35.55
N LYS A 143 31.35 25.99 -35.74
CA LYS A 143 31.38 26.96 -34.63
C LYS A 143 30.16 26.81 -33.71
N THR A 144 28.96 26.63 -34.24
CA THR A 144 27.74 26.38 -33.46
C THR A 144 27.83 25.08 -32.66
N LEU A 145 28.34 24.00 -33.27
CA LEU A 145 28.55 22.71 -32.60
C LEU A 145 29.60 22.80 -31.47
N SER A 146 30.59 23.68 -31.58
CA SER A 146 31.62 23.86 -30.53
C SER A 146 31.08 24.47 -29.23
N GLN A 147 29.88 25.05 -29.23
CA GLN A 147 29.23 25.60 -28.03
C GLN A 147 28.46 24.54 -27.24
N ILE A 148 28.08 23.42 -27.87
CA ILE A 148 27.32 22.33 -27.24
C ILE A 148 28.08 21.66 -26.07
N PRO A 149 29.40 21.37 -26.15
CA PRO A 149 30.14 20.80 -25.04
C PRO A 149 30.11 21.65 -23.77
N ALA A 150 30.11 22.98 -23.90
CA ALA A 150 30.04 23.89 -22.76
C ALA A 150 28.67 23.86 -22.08
N LEU A 151 27.58 23.84 -22.86
CA LEU A 151 26.23 23.67 -22.32
C LEU A 151 26.03 22.28 -21.68
N LEU A 152 26.57 21.22 -22.29
CA LEU A 152 26.54 19.87 -21.70
C LEU A 152 27.27 19.82 -20.35
N ALA A 153 28.42 20.50 -20.22
CA ALA A 153 29.14 20.60 -18.95
C ALA A 153 28.34 21.36 -17.88
N HIS A 154 27.52 22.34 -18.27
CA HIS A 154 26.59 23.01 -17.34
C HIS A 154 25.42 22.11 -16.94
N VAL A 155 24.85 21.33 -17.86
CA VAL A 155 23.83 20.32 -17.56
C VAL A 155 24.38 19.27 -16.59
N ASP A 156 25.59 18.78 -16.81
CA ASP A 156 26.24 17.79 -15.95
C ASP A 156 26.51 18.33 -14.53
N LYS A 157 26.96 19.59 -14.45
CA LYS A 157 27.14 20.28 -13.16
C LYS A 157 25.82 20.46 -12.41
N LEU A 158 24.76 20.90 -13.09
CA LEU A 158 23.43 21.07 -12.49
C LEU A 158 22.83 19.73 -12.07
N SER A 159 23.01 18.67 -12.87
CA SER A 159 22.59 17.32 -12.53
C SER A 159 23.34 16.77 -11.31
N THR A 160 24.64 17.06 -11.20
CA THR A 160 25.43 16.72 -10.02
C THR A 160 24.97 17.49 -8.78
N GLN A 161 24.57 18.76 -8.93
CA GLN A 161 23.98 19.53 -7.82
C GLN A 161 22.60 19.01 -7.43
N GLN A 162 21.78 18.60 -8.40
CA GLN A 162 20.48 17.98 -8.16
C GLN A 162 20.60 16.70 -7.33
N SER A 163 21.58 15.85 -7.66
CA SER A 163 21.82 14.62 -6.90
C SER A 163 22.33 14.90 -5.48
N GLN A 164 23.15 15.94 -5.29
CA GLN A 164 23.61 16.38 -3.96
C GLN A 164 22.50 16.99 -3.11
N LEU A 165 21.59 17.77 -3.70
CA LEU A 165 20.39 18.30 -3.03
C LEU A 165 19.46 17.19 -2.55
N SER A 166 19.46 16.06 -3.25
CA SER A 166 18.73 14.85 -2.85
C SER A 166 19.26 14.24 -1.54
N SER A 167 20.46 14.61 -1.09
CA SER A 167 21.11 14.06 0.10
C SER A 167 21.39 15.11 1.21
N GLY A 168 21.36 16.40 0.88
CA GLY A 168 21.95 17.44 1.74
C GLY A 168 20.98 18.36 2.50
N ASP A 169 19.93 18.87 1.83
CA ASP A 169 19.37 20.17 2.26
C ASP A 169 17.95 20.13 2.84
N SER A 170 17.26 18.98 2.81
CA SER A 170 15.92 18.87 3.41
C SER A 170 15.87 17.88 4.58
N VAL A 171 15.15 18.26 5.63
CA VAL A 171 14.84 17.38 6.78
C VAL A 171 14.17 16.09 6.32
N VAL A 172 13.41 16.17 5.23
CA VAL A 172 12.74 15.06 4.55
C VAL A 172 13.74 14.11 3.89
N SER A 173 14.78 14.60 3.23
CA SER A 173 15.85 13.77 2.64
C SER A 173 16.65 13.01 3.72
N LYS A 174 17.00 13.68 4.82
CA LYS A 174 17.89 13.13 5.86
C LYS A 174 17.17 12.22 6.87
N TYR A 175 15.92 12.57 7.21
CA TYR A 175 15.15 11.87 8.25
C TYR A 175 13.85 11.28 7.73
N GLY A 176 13.47 11.45 6.46
CA GLY A 176 12.17 11.02 5.94
C GLY A 176 11.91 9.53 6.10
N MET A 177 12.92 8.68 5.83
CA MET A 177 12.81 7.25 6.14
C MET A 177 12.65 6.99 7.64
N ILE A 178 13.46 7.63 8.49
CA ILE A 178 13.39 7.46 9.95
C ILE A 178 12.03 7.90 10.49
N ILE A 179 11.50 9.03 10.01
CA ILE A 179 10.18 9.55 10.35
C ILE A 179 9.09 8.60 9.87
N SER A 180 9.23 8.01 8.68
CA SER A 180 8.33 6.99 8.15
C SER A 180 8.23 5.79 9.10
N TYR A 181 9.37 5.19 9.50
CA TYR A 181 9.39 4.06 10.44
C TYR A 181 8.80 4.42 11.82
N ILE A 182 9.16 5.57 12.39
CA ILE A 182 8.65 6.00 13.70
C ILE A 182 7.14 6.24 13.63
N THR A 183 6.66 6.87 12.56
CA THR A 183 5.23 7.17 12.38
C THR A 183 4.43 5.90 12.14
N ALA A 184 4.92 4.98 11.31
CA ALA A 184 4.31 3.67 11.10
C ALA A 184 4.24 2.87 12.42
N ALA A 185 5.33 2.85 13.20
CA ALA A 185 5.34 2.16 14.50
C ALA A 185 4.38 2.80 15.51
N ALA A 186 4.28 4.14 15.52
CA ALA A 186 3.35 4.86 16.37
C ALA A 186 1.89 4.59 15.98
N LEU A 187 1.57 4.53 14.69
CA LEU A 187 0.23 4.17 14.19
C LEU A 187 -0.17 2.75 14.63
N GLU A 188 0.74 1.79 14.52
CA GLU A 188 0.52 0.43 15.01
C GLU A 188 0.27 0.44 16.54
N LEU A 189 1.17 1.05 17.32
CA LEU A 189 1.03 1.13 18.78
C LEU A 189 -0.28 1.77 19.22
N LEU A 190 -0.68 2.86 18.55
CA LEU A 190 -1.94 3.56 18.84
C LEU A 190 -3.17 2.69 18.49
N SER A 191 -3.10 1.87 17.43
CA SER A 191 -4.17 0.93 17.08
C SER A 191 -4.35 -0.15 18.15
N TRP A 192 -3.27 -0.70 18.70
CA TRP A 192 -3.31 -1.66 19.82
C TRP A 192 -3.76 -1.01 21.13
N MET A 193 -3.34 0.23 21.39
CA MET A 193 -3.77 0.99 22.57
C MET A 193 -5.26 1.31 22.55
N PHE A 194 -5.83 1.67 21.40
CA PHE A 194 -7.27 1.92 21.26
C PHE A 194 -8.11 0.73 21.71
N VAL A 195 -7.68 -0.46 21.34
CA VAL A 195 -8.34 -1.72 21.67
C VAL A 195 -8.28 -1.98 23.17
N CYS A 196 -7.10 -1.83 23.77
CA CYS A 196 -6.90 -2.04 25.22
C CYS A 196 -7.76 -1.07 26.03
N VAL A 197 -7.84 0.19 25.61
CA VAL A 197 -8.67 1.23 26.24
C VAL A 197 -10.16 0.96 26.05
N SER A 198 -10.58 0.56 24.85
CA SER A 198 -11.99 0.21 24.56
C SER A 198 -12.48 -0.97 25.38
N PHE A 199 -11.62 -1.99 25.56
CA PHE A 199 -11.92 -3.11 26.45
C PHE A 199 -12.01 -2.69 27.92
N ALA A 200 -11.05 -1.90 28.41
CA ALA A 200 -11.06 -1.39 29.78
C ALA A 200 -12.31 -0.54 30.08
N LEU A 201 -12.74 0.30 29.13
CA LEU A 201 -13.97 1.09 29.21
C LEU A 201 -15.24 0.22 29.24
N LYS A 202 -15.30 -0.85 28.42
CA LYS A 202 -16.43 -1.77 28.39
C LYS A 202 -16.54 -2.57 29.70
N LYS A 203 -15.41 -3.03 30.24
CA LYS A 203 -15.36 -3.73 31.55
C LYS A 203 -15.80 -2.81 32.69
N ALA A 204 -15.30 -1.57 32.74
CA ALA A 204 -15.67 -0.60 33.77
C ALA A 204 -17.18 -0.29 33.79
N LYS A 205 -17.82 -0.16 32.62
CA LYS A 205 -19.28 0.01 32.53
C LYS A 205 -20.05 -1.21 33.06
N HIS A 206 -19.60 -2.43 32.75
CA HIS A 206 -20.24 -3.65 33.26
C HIS A 206 -20.10 -3.82 34.77
N THR A 207 -18.92 -3.54 35.33
CA THR A 207 -18.67 -3.62 36.77
C THR A 207 -19.48 -2.56 37.53
N GLN A 208 -19.64 -1.35 36.97
CA GLN A 208 -20.45 -0.29 37.58
C GLN A 208 -21.95 -0.58 37.49
N ALA A 209 -22.43 -1.16 36.39
CA ALA A 209 -23.83 -1.58 36.25
C ALA A 209 -24.19 -2.73 37.22
N GLN A 210 -23.32 -3.74 37.36
CA GLN A 210 -23.54 -4.83 38.33
C GLN A 210 -23.51 -4.34 39.79
N SER A 211 -22.66 -3.38 40.12
CA SER A 211 -22.62 -2.81 41.47
C SER A 211 -23.86 -1.97 41.79
N GLY A 212 -24.45 -1.27 40.81
CA GLY A 212 -25.70 -0.52 40.99
C GLY A 212 -26.94 -1.42 41.16
N THR A 213 -26.97 -2.57 40.48
CA THR A 213 -28.08 -3.54 40.63
C THR A 213 -28.01 -4.29 41.95
N VAL A 214 -26.80 -4.57 42.48
CA VAL A 214 -26.64 -5.21 43.80
C VAL A 214 -27.03 -4.27 44.94
N VAL A 215 -26.74 -2.97 44.83
CA VAL A 215 -27.13 -1.98 45.85
C VAL A 215 -28.65 -1.79 45.92
N HIS A 216 -29.35 -1.79 44.78
CA HIS A 216 -30.83 -1.71 44.78
C HIS A 216 -31.54 -3.01 45.22
N THR A 217 -30.86 -4.15 45.23
CA THR A 217 -31.46 -5.41 45.73
C THR A 217 -31.35 -5.52 47.26
N HIS A 218 -30.44 -4.76 47.88
CA HIS A 218 -30.24 -4.77 49.33
C HIS A 218 -31.08 -3.72 50.09
N GLU A 219 -31.67 -2.74 49.39
CA GLU A 219 -32.57 -1.73 49.99
C GLU A 219 -34.05 -2.18 50.08
N ASN A 220 -34.44 -3.29 49.44
CA ASN A 220 -35.82 -3.80 49.49
C ASN A 220 -36.03 -4.99 50.45
N LEU A 221 -35.06 -5.27 51.32
CA LEU A 221 -35.17 -6.28 52.39
C LEU A 221 -34.93 -5.62 53.76
N SER A 222 -35.86 -4.77 54.18
CA SER A 222 -35.92 -4.26 55.55
C SER A 222 -37.35 -3.84 55.89
N VAL A 223 -37.76 -4.16 57.14
CA VAL A 223 -39.09 -4.01 57.81
C VAL A 223 -39.99 -5.25 57.67
N GLN A 224 -40.39 -6.02 58.69
CA GLN A 224 -40.19 -6.10 60.15
C GLN A 224 -40.66 -7.52 60.65
N PRO A 225 -40.46 -7.91 61.93
CA PRO A 225 -40.44 -9.31 62.43
C PRO A 225 -41.72 -9.80 63.17
N ILE A 226 -41.67 -11.08 63.63
CA ILE A 226 -42.54 -11.83 64.60
C ILE A 226 -43.73 -12.54 63.90
N ASP A 227 -44.04 -13.84 64.04
CA ASP A 227 -44.01 -14.75 65.18
C ASP A 227 -43.95 -16.26 64.79
N LEU A 228 -43.70 -17.10 65.79
CA LEU A 228 -43.43 -18.54 65.81
C LEU A 228 -44.70 -19.44 65.70
N LYS A 229 -44.70 -20.51 64.86
CA LYS A 229 -45.11 -21.91 65.20
C LYS A 229 -45.29 -22.88 63.98
N THR A 230 -44.61 -24.03 64.08
CA THR A 230 -45.02 -25.44 63.79
C THR A 230 -45.81 -25.81 62.52
N GLU A 231 -45.26 -26.65 61.64
CA GLU A 231 -45.55 -28.11 61.47
C GLU A 231 -45.15 -28.65 60.08
N HIS A 232 -44.88 -29.97 60.05
CA HIS A 232 -44.63 -30.84 58.89
C HIS A 232 -45.67 -30.72 57.76
N THR A 233 -45.29 -31.04 56.50
CA THR A 233 -45.67 -32.31 55.82
C THR A 233 -45.25 -32.31 54.33
N GLN A 234 -44.81 -33.49 53.93
CA GLN A 234 -44.51 -34.09 52.62
C GLN A 234 -45.58 -33.85 51.51
N THR A 235 -45.17 -33.90 50.22
CA THR A 235 -45.73 -34.71 49.10
C THR A 235 -45.63 -34.05 47.70
N GLN A 236 -44.78 -34.65 46.85
CA GLN A 236 -44.99 -35.11 45.46
C GLN A 236 -45.97 -34.39 44.49
N SER A 237 -45.42 -34.03 43.32
CA SER A 237 -45.76 -34.60 41.99
C SER A 237 -46.46 -33.75 40.89
N HIS A 238 -45.95 -33.99 39.67
CA HIS A 238 -46.54 -33.97 38.32
C HIS A 238 -46.57 -32.73 37.41
N LEU A 239 -45.96 -32.94 36.23
CA LEU A 239 -46.12 -32.26 34.94
C LEU A 239 -47.57 -32.31 34.41
N PHE A 240 -47.94 -31.33 33.56
CA PHE A 240 -48.40 -31.49 32.14
C PHE A 240 -48.55 -30.06 31.54
N THR A 241 -47.74 -29.64 30.57
CA THR A 241 -47.95 -29.66 29.09
C THR A 241 -49.07 -28.73 28.59
N GLU A 242 -48.71 -27.70 27.83
CA GLU A 242 -49.55 -27.16 26.75
C GLU A 242 -48.67 -26.79 25.53
N VAL A 243 -49.15 -27.23 24.37
CA VAL A 243 -48.52 -27.21 23.04
C VAL A 243 -49.22 -26.15 22.21
N THR A 244 -48.48 -25.34 21.44
CA THR A 244 -48.93 -24.96 20.10
C THR A 244 -47.73 -24.74 19.15
N HIS A 245 -47.75 -25.50 18.07
CA HIS A 245 -46.84 -25.52 16.92
C HIS A 245 -46.80 -24.17 16.18
N SER A 246 -45.72 -23.78 15.51
CA SER A 246 -45.50 -24.19 14.11
C SER A 246 -44.09 -23.87 13.58
N CYS A 247 -43.56 -24.85 12.84
CA CYS A 247 -42.27 -24.94 12.17
C CYS A 247 -42.14 -24.08 10.91
N LYS A 248 -40.88 -23.77 10.53
CA LYS A 248 -40.31 -24.34 9.30
C LYS A 248 -38.78 -24.34 9.34
N LEU A 249 -38.20 -25.53 9.30
CA LEU A 249 -36.80 -25.83 9.01
C LEU A 249 -36.84 -26.71 7.76
N GLU A 250 -35.94 -26.49 6.81
CA GLU A 250 -35.55 -27.54 5.86
C GLU A 250 -34.09 -27.32 5.46
N CYS A 251 -33.23 -28.21 5.95
CA CYS A 251 -31.89 -28.48 5.45
C CYS A 251 -31.90 -29.91 4.89
N ALA A 252 -31.34 -30.08 3.70
CA ALA A 252 -30.87 -31.33 3.11
C ALA A 252 -30.00 -30.94 1.90
N ASN A 253 -28.89 -31.55 1.53
CA ASN A 253 -27.95 -32.53 2.09
C ASN A 253 -26.70 -32.44 1.18
N ASP A 254 -25.54 -32.85 1.69
CA ASP A 254 -24.25 -32.89 0.97
C ASP A 254 -24.25 -33.85 -0.25
N ALA A 255 -23.54 -33.47 -1.32
CA ALA A 255 -22.63 -34.30 -2.14
C ALA A 255 -22.39 -33.67 -3.53
N CYS A 256 -21.16 -33.24 -3.83
CA CYS A 256 -20.40 -33.66 -5.02
C CYS A 256 -18.99 -33.02 -5.04
N PHE A 257 -17.98 -33.79 -4.64
CA PHE A 257 -16.60 -33.62 -5.14
C PHE A 257 -16.37 -34.79 -6.12
N SER A 258 -16.10 -34.50 -7.39
CA SER A 258 -15.21 -35.27 -8.29
C SER A 258 -15.07 -34.59 -9.67
N THR A 259 -13.83 -34.15 -9.95
CA THR A 259 -13.07 -34.28 -11.22
C THR A 259 -13.72 -33.93 -12.57
N ASP A 260 -13.16 -32.94 -13.28
CA ASP A 260 -12.27 -33.20 -14.43
C ASP A 260 -11.68 -31.92 -15.06
N CYS A 261 -10.38 -31.96 -15.35
CA CYS A 261 -9.69 -31.09 -16.28
C CYS A 261 -10.01 -31.52 -17.71
N GLU A 262 -10.49 -30.61 -18.56
CA GLU A 262 -9.98 -30.34 -19.92
C GLU A 262 -10.97 -29.48 -20.71
N SER A 263 -10.43 -28.68 -21.63
CA SER A 263 -11.14 -27.93 -22.68
C SER A 263 -11.85 -26.64 -22.27
N CYS A 264 -11.07 -25.56 -22.19
CA CYS A 264 -11.46 -24.28 -22.82
C CYS A 264 -10.24 -23.70 -23.55
N ILE A 265 -9.93 -24.26 -24.71
CA ILE A 265 -9.17 -23.57 -25.76
C ILE A 265 -10.18 -22.76 -26.58
N ILE A 266 -9.71 -21.59 -27.04
CA ILE A 266 -10.27 -20.69 -28.06
C ILE A 266 -11.14 -19.54 -27.50
N GLY A 267 -10.48 -18.41 -27.27
CA GLY A 267 -11.14 -17.13 -27.04
C GLY A 267 -10.25 -16.03 -26.45
N CYS A 268 -8.95 -15.98 -26.79
CA CYS A 268 -8.07 -14.89 -26.35
C CYS A 268 -7.44 -14.22 -27.57
N GLU A 269 -8.14 -13.25 -28.15
CA GLU A 269 -7.54 -12.29 -29.07
C GLU A 269 -7.77 -10.86 -28.56
N HIS A 270 -6.65 -10.12 -28.52
CA HIS A 270 -6.52 -8.66 -28.68
C HIS A 270 -6.47 -7.69 -27.49
N SER A 271 -6.63 -8.08 -26.22
CA SER A 271 -6.58 -7.07 -25.12
C SER A 271 -5.42 -7.19 -24.12
N GLN A 272 -4.65 -8.28 -24.13
CA GLN A 272 -3.55 -8.49 -23.17
C GLN A 272 -2.13 -8.19 -23.71
N SER A 273 -1.94 -8.04 -25.03
CA SER A 273 -0.60 -7.86 -25.63
C SER A 273 0.05 -6.53 -25.21
N THR A 274 -0.71 -5.45 -25.19
CA THR A 274 -0.15 -4.08 -25.03
C THR A 274 0.40 -3.79 -23.64
N LYS A 275 -0.17 -4.38 -22.57
CA LYS A 275 0.37 -4.24 -21.20
C LYS A 275 1.67 -5.03 -21.01
N CYS A 276 1.78 -6.21 -21.65
CA CYS A 276 2.99 -7.04 -21.60
C CYS A 276 4.14 -6.36 -22.37
N ASP A 277 3.85 -5.76 -23.52
CA ASP A 277 4.83 -5.08 -24.36
C ASP A 277 5.45 -3.83 -23.68
N THR A 278 4.67 -3.10 -22.87
CA THR A 278 5.16 -1.93 -22.12
C THR A 278 6.12 -2.31 -20.99
N GLN A 279 5.82 -3.36 -20.21
CA GLN A 279 6.74 -3.82 -19.17
C GLN A 279 8.04 -4.35 -19.78
N LEU A 280 7.90 -5.16 -20.83
CA LEU A 280 9.01 -5.75 -21.56
C LEU A 280 9.89 -4.68 -22.24
N TYR A 281 9.32 -3.55 -22.65
CA TYR A 281 10.06 -2.39 -23.13
C TYR A 281 11.05 -1.87 -22.09
N PHE A 282 10.58 -1.63 -20.86
CA PHE A 282 11.42 -1.13 -19.77
C PHE A 282 12.47 -2.15 -19.35
N ASP A 283 12.11 -3.44 -19.27
CA ASP A 283 13.05 -4.50 -18.90
C ASP A 283 14.21 -4.62 -19.93
N ILE A 284 13.90 -4.53 -21.23
CA ILE A 284 14.94 -4.54 -22.28
C ILE A 284 15.79 -3.28 -22.21
N ARG A 285 15.17 -2.11 -22.02
CA ARG A 285 15.87 -0.84 -21.90
C ARG A 285 16.86 -0.87 -20.74
N ASP A 286 16.43 -1.27 -19.56
CA ASP A 286 17.25 -1.31 -18.36
C ASP A 286 18.38 -2.32 -18.47
N ALA A 287 18.14 -3.50 -19.07
CA ALA A 287 19.18 -4.49 -19.34
C ALA A 287 20.27 -3.97 -20.30
N ILE A 288 19.91 -3.13 -21.29
CA ILE A 288 20.88 -2.46 -22.18
C ILE A 288 21.64 -1.39 -21.41
N LEU A 289 20.96 -0.57 -20.61
CA LEU A 289 21.58 0.51 -19.80
C LEU A 289 22.56 -0.05 -18.76
N ALA A 290 22.23 -1.18 -18.15
CA ALA A 290 23.09 -1.90 -17.21
C ALA A 290 24.27 -2.62 -17.91
N LYS A 291 24.39 -2.54 -19.25
CA LYS A 291 25.39 -3.22 -20.07
C LYS A 291 25.38 -4.75 -19.95
N GLU A 292 24.28 -5.33 -19.51
CA GLU A 292 24.12 -6.78 -19.36
C GLU A 292 23.90 -7.47 -20.71
N ILE A 293 23.40 -6.73 -21.71
CA ILE A 293 23.19 -7.23 -23.07
C ILE A 293 23.74 -6.25 -24.11
N THR A 294 24.24 -6.81 -25.21
CA THR A 294 24.68 -6.00 -26.35
C THR A 294 23.48 -5.32 -27.03
N PRO A 295 23.54 -4.02 -27.36
CA PRO A 295 22.47 -3.25 -27.99
C PRO A 295 22.28 -3.64 -29.46
N SER A 296 21.84 -4.87 -29.69
CA SER A 296 21.55 -5.44 -30.99
C SER A 296 20.34 -6.35 -30.90
N ILE A 297 19.63 -6.54 -32.03
CA ILE A 297 18.45 -7.43 -32.09
C ILE A 297 18.81 -8.82 -31.58
N ARG A 298 19.97 -9.35 -31.99
CA ARG A 298 20.46 -10.66 -31.56
C ARG A 298 20.77 -10.71 -30.05
N GLY A 299 21.37 -9.64 -29.51
CA GLY A 299 21.68 -9.54 -28.09
C GLY A 299 20.42 -9.55 -27.23
N VAL A 300 19.43 -8.73 -27.58
CA VAL A 300 18.15 -8.66 -26.88
C VAL A 300 17.39 -9.99 -26.98
N SER A 301 17.25 -10.56 -28.18
CA SER A 301 16.55 -11.84 -28.38
C SER A 301 17.22 -13.04 -27.70
N SER A 302 18.51 -12.95 -27.36
CA SER A 302 19.22 -14.02 -26.64
C SER A 302 18.80 -14.14 -25.17
N LYS A 303 18.53 -12.99 -24.53
CA LYS A 303 18.11 -12.90 -23.12
C LYS A 303 16.59 -12.89 -22.99
N PHE A 304 15.91 -12.15 -23.86
CA PHE A 304 14.46 -12.05 -23.89
C PHE A 304 13.92 -12.88 -25.06
N LYS A 305 13.54 -14.13 -24.77
CA LYS A 305 12.96 -15.04 -25.78
C LYS A 305 11.51 -14.68 -26.07
N GLY A 306 11.10 -14.75 -27.34
CA GLY A 306 9.71 -14.51 -27.76
C GLY A 306 9.35 -13.05 -28.01
N VAL A 307 10.29 -12.11 -27.90
CA VAL A 307 10.04 -10.68 -28.12
C VAL A 307 9.93 -10.34 -29.60
N SER A 308 8.94 -9.53 -29.95
CA SER A 308 8.76 -9.05 -31.32
C SER A 308 9.93 -8.16 -31.77
N ARG A 309 10.38 -8.33 -33.02
CA ARG A 309 11.43 -7.48 -33.60
C ARG A 309 11.07 -5.99 -33.61
N GLY A 310 9.77 -5.69 -33.70
CA GLY A 310 9.25 -4.31 -33.65
C GLY A 310 9.55 -3.65 -32.30
N LEU A 311 9.26 -4.33 -31.18
CA LEU A 311 9.53 -3.80 -29.85
C LEU A 311 11.02 -3.58 -29.61
N ILE A 312 11.86 -4.53 -30.03
CA ILE A 312 13.32 -4.41 -29.90
C ILE A 312 13.85 -3.20 -30.69
N ASN A 313 13.38 -3.01 -31.92
CA ASN A 313 13.77 -1.85 -32.72
C ASN A 313 13.29 -0.54 -32.12
N HIS A 314 12.11 -0.53 -31.50
CA HIS A 314 11.60 0.65 -30.80
C HIS A 314 12.52 1.05 -29.65
N VAL A 315 12.90 0.10 -28.78
CA VAL A 315 13.83 0.34 -27.66
C VAL A 315 15.19 0.82 -28.17
N LEU A 316 15.76 0.17 -29.19
CA LEU A 316 17.07 0.56 -29.72
C LEU A 316 17.06 1.94 -30.38
N THR A 317 15.96 2.31 -31.04
CA THR A 317 15.80 3.64 -31.65
C THR A 317 15.64 4.72 -30.59
N ASP A 318 14.88 4.47 -29.53
CA ASP A 318 14.74 5.40 -28.39
C ASP A 318 16.08 5.60 -27.67
N LEU A 319 16.83 4.52 -27.44
CA LEU A 319 18.18 4.59 -26.87
C LEU A 319 19.20 5.31 -27.78
N TYR A 320 19.00 5.27 -29.10
CA TYR A 320 19.77 6.06 -30.05
C TYR A 320 19.36 7.55 -30.03
N GLN A 321 18.07 7.85 -29.98
CA GLN A 321 17.56 9.22 -29.91
C GLN A 321 17.96 9.93 -28.60
N THR A 322 18.04 9.18 -27.50
CA THR A 322 18.56 9.67 -26.21
C THR A 322 20.08 9.83 -26.18
N GLY A 323 20.79 9.42 -27.23
CA GLY A 323 22.24 9.58 -27.38
C GLY A 323 23.07 8.56 -26.59
N ILE A 324 22.43 7.54 -26.00
CA ILE A 324 23.10 6.47 -25.26
C ILE A 324 23.75 5.48 -26.23
N LEU A 325 23.15 5.31 -27.41
CA LEU A 325 23.68 4.51 -28.49
C LEU A 325 24.11 5.37 -29.67
N LYS A 326 25.19 4.96 -30.34
CA LYS A 326 25.62 5.46 -31.65
C LYS A 326 25.42 4.40 -32.73
N ASN A 327 25.29 4.87 -33.96
CA ASN A 327 25.20 3.98 -35.11
C ASN A 327 26.56 3.27 -35.31
N PHE A 328 26.54 1.94 -35.40
CA PHE A 328 27.72 1.11 -35.59
C PHE A 328 27.44 0.00 -36.58
N ARG A 329 28.03 0.13 -37.79
CA ARG A 329 27.79 -0.76 -38.93
C ARG A 329 26.30 -0.82 -39.28
N ASN A 330 25.68 -2.00 -39.18
CA ASN A 330 24.26 -2.25 -39.48
C ASN A 330 23.42 -2.33 -38.19
N GLY A 331 23.87 -1.73 -37.09
CA GLY A 331 23.23 -1.79 -35.78
C GLY A 331 23.67 -0.67 -34.85
N TYR A 332 23.57 -0.91 -33.54
CA TYR A 332 23.88 0.08 -32.51
C TYR A 332 25.03 -0.37 -31.61
N ALA A 333 25.80 0.59 -31.11
CA ALA A 333 26.80 0.37 -30.06
C ALA A 333 26.68 1.50 -29.03
N PHE A 334 27.21 1.31 -27.82
CA PHE A 334 27.27 2.39 -26.83
C PHE A 334 28.06 3.57 -27.40
N ALA A 335 27.51 4.79 -27.21
CA ALA A 335 28.11 6.03 -27.66
C ALA A 335 29.50 6.25 -27.04
#